data_AF-A0A2D2AU52-F1
#
_entry.id   AF-A0A2D2AU52-F1
#
_cell.length_a   1.000
_cell.length_b   1.000
_cell.length_c   1.000
_cell.angle_alpha   90.00
_cell.angle_beta   90.00
_cell.angle_gamma   90.00
#
_symmetry.space_group_name_H-M   'P 1'
#
loop_
_entity.id
_entity.type
_entity.pdbx_description
1 polymer ?
#
loop_
_entity_poly.entity_id
_entity_poly.type
_entity_poly.pdbx_seq_one_letter_code
_entity_poly.pdbx_strand_id
1 'polypeptide(L)'
;MDADFDDTHNPELQAHERTYHAFNVLLRWCMVLLGATITALTVWFATPGGFFGGLFTGIVLFALGYWFVIRKEEHQPLNVWEEGR
;
A
#
# COMPACT_ATOMS: atom_id res chain seq x y z
N MET A 1 18.45 -29.52 19.31
CA MET A 1 18.46 -28.07 19.49
C MET A 1 17.05 -27.66 19.13
N ASP A 2 16.18 -27.79 20.13
CA ASP A 2 14.75 -27.58 19.94
C ASP A 2 14.59 -26.08 20.06
N ALA A 3 14.55 -25.40 18.91
CA ALA A 3 14.29 -23.98 18.87
C ALA A 3 12.88 -23.79 19.41
N ASP A 4 12.79 -23.16 20.57
CA ASP A 4 11.54 -22.66 21.11
C ASP A 4 11.09 -21.52 20.19
N PHE A 5 10.13 -21.80 19.31
CA PHE A 5 9.59 -20.84 18.35
C PHE A 5 8.48 -19.97 18.97
N ASP A 6 8.23 -20.06 20.28
CA ASP A 6 7.25 -19.22 20.97
C ASP A 6 7.80 -17.83 21.31
N ASP A 7 8.28 -17.12 20.28
CA ASP A 7 8.71 -15.73 20.36
C ASP A 7 7.52 -14.74 20.29
N THR A 8 6.28 -15.23 20.35
CA THR A 8 5.04 -14.46 20.23
C THR A 8 4.98 -13.28 21.22
N HIS A 9 5.60 -13.43 22.39
CA HIS A 9 5.66 -12.41 23.44
C HIS A 9 6.98 -11.64 23.48
N ASN A 10 7.89 -11.84 22.53
CA ASN A 10 9.15 -11.12 22.50
C ASN A 10 8.93 -9.65 22.09
N PRO A 11 9.18 -8.67 22.99
CA PRO A 11 8.89 -7.27 22.74
C PRO A 11 9.73 -6.68 21.59
N GLU A 12 10.91 -7.21 21.32
CA GLU A 12 11.79 -6.73 20.24
C GLU A 12 11.27 -7.14 18.86
N LEU A 13 10.66 -8.33 18.77
CA LEU A 13 10.06 -8.86 17.56
C LEU A 13 8.80 -8.07 17.21
N GLN A 14 7.92 -7.83 18.18
CA GLN A 14 6.70 -7.03 17.99
C GLN A 14 7.01 -5.59 17.53
N ALA A 15 8.10 -5.00 18.01
CA ALA A 15 8.53 -3.66 17.56
C ALA A 15 8.97 -3.68 16.07
N HIS A 16 9.67 -4.73 15.64
CA HIS A 16 10.02 -4.93 14.24
C HIS A 16 8.78 -5.13 13.36
N GLU A 17 7.85 -6.00 13.75
CA GLU A 17 6.61 -6.27 13.00
C GLU A 17 5.79 -5.01 12.77
N ARG A 18 5.60 -4.18 13.81
CA ARG A 18 4.91 -2.88 13.68
C ARG A 18 5.59 -1.95 12.70
N THR A 19 6.92 -1.91 12.72
CA THR A 19 7.71 -1.06 11.83
C THR A 19 7.62 -1.54 10.39
N TYR A 20 7.73 -2.86 10.16
CA TYR A 20 7.55 -3.46 8.84
C TYR A 20 6.15 -3.21 8.28
N HIS A 21 5.11 -3.35 9.10
CA HIS A 21 3.75 -3.05 8.69
C HIS A 21 3.59 -1.59 8.28
N ALA A 22 4.07 -0.65 9.10
CA ALA A 22 4.01 0.78 8.79
C ALA A 22 4.78 1.13 7.51
N PHE A 23 5.97 0.54 7.33
CA PHE A 23 6.77 0.72 6.11
C PHE A 23 6.06 0.17 4.87
N ASN A 24 5.45 -1.01 4.96
CA ASN A 24 4.70 -1.61 3.86
C ASN A 24 3.50 -0.75 3.45
N VAL A 25 2.75 -0.22 4.43
CA VAL A 25 1.65 0.72 4.15
C VAL A 25 2.16 1.98 3.46
N LEU A 26 3.24 2.58 3.95
CA LEU A 26 3.86 3.76 3.32
C LEU A 26 4.32 3.46 1.88
N LEU A 27 4.97 2.32 1.67
CA LEU A 27 5.47 1.92 0.36
C LEU A 27 4.33 1.80 -0.66
N ARG A 28 3.18 1.26 -0.25
CA ARG A 28 1.99 1.16 -1.09
C ARG A 28 1.40 2.53 -1.44
N TRP A 29 1.35 3.45 -0.48
CA TRP A 29 0.99 4.85 -0.74
C TRP A 29 1.91 5.47 -1.80
N CYS A 30 3.23 5.25 -1.69
CA CYS A 30 4.20 5.71 -2.68
C CYS A 30 3.94 5.10 -4.06
N MET A 31 3.68 3.80 -4.16
CA MET A 31 3.37 3.12 -5.43
C MET A 31 2.12 3.68 -6.10
N VAL A 32 1.02 3.85 -5.35
CA VAL A 32 -0.24 4.41 -5.87
C VAL A 32 -0.03 5.84 -6.35
N LEU A 33 0.64 6.67 -5.56
CA LEU A 33 0.88 8.08 -5.89
C LEU A 33 1.78 8.21 -7.13
N LEU A 34 2.86 7.42 -7.22
CA LEU A 34 3.73 7.40 -8.39
C LEU A 34 3.00 6.93 -9.64
N GLY A 35 2.27 5.81 -9.58
CA GLY A 35 1.51 5.29 -10.71
C GLY A 35 0.46 6.28 -11.22
N ALA A 36 -0.30 6.88 -10.32
CA ALA A 36 -1.30 7.90 -10.67
C ALA A 36 -0.66 9.15 -11.27
N THR A 37 0.45 9.64 -10.70
CA THR A 37 1.16 10.84 -11.19
C THR A 37 1.76 10.62 -12.57
N ILE A 38 2.46 9.50 -12.77
CA ILE A 38 3.06 9.16 -14.08
C ILE A 38 1.97 9.06 -15.14
N THR A 39 0.84 8.42 -14.81
CA THR A 39 -0.28 8.29 -15.75
C THR A 39 -0.91 9.63 -16.06
N ALA A 40 -1.14 10.46 -15.05
CA ALA A 40 -1.69 11.81 -15.22
C ALA A 40 -0.81 12.67 -16.13
N LEU A 41 0.51 12.66 -15.90
CA LEU A 41 1.48 13.38 -16.72
C LEU A 41 1.55 12.83 -18.15
N THR A 42 1.43 11.50 -18.31
CA THR A 42 1.43 10.85 -19.62
C THR A 42 0.18 11.26 -20.41
N VAL A 43 -0.99 11.23 -19.81
CA VAL A 43 -2.23 11.66 -20.49
C VAL A 43 -2.19 13.16 -20.78
N TRP A 44 -1.62 13.97 -19.89
CA TRP A 44 -1.46 15.40 -20.12
C TRP A 44 -0.58 15.69 -21.34
N PHE A 45 0.64 15.16 -21.38
CA PHE A 45 1.64 15.57 -22.37
C PHE A 45 1.70 14.67 -23.61
N ALA A 46 1.40 13.38 -23.48
CA ALA A 46 1.59 12.39 -24.55
C ALA A 46 0.28 12.01 -25.27
N THR A 47 -0.86 12.61 -24.92
CA THR A 47 -2.14 12.32 -25.57
C THR A 47 -2.93 13.60 -25.90
N PRO A 48 -3.90 13.55 -26.84
CA PRO A 48 -4.81 14.67 -27.10
C PRO A 48 -5.73 15.03 -25.92
N GLY A 49 -5.70 14.27 -24.82
CA GLY A 49 -6.53 14.52 -23.63
C GLY A 49 -6.18 15.82 -22.89
N GLY A 50 -4.96 16.34 -23.08
CA GLY A 50 -4.52 17.60 -22.47
C GLY A 50 -4.59 17.63 -20.94
N PHE A 51 -4.56 18.82 -20.36
CA PHE A 51 -4.52 18.99 -18.90
C PHE A 51 -5.69 18.30 -18.18
N PHE A 52 -6.92 18.59 -18.61
CA PHE A 52 -8.11 18.07 -17.93
C PHE A 52 -8.26 16.56 -18.09
N GLY A 53 -7.87 15.99 -19.23
CA GLY A 53 -7.82 14.54 -19.41
C GLY A 53 -6.81 13.89 -18.47
N GLY A 54 -5.62 14.49 -18.32
CA GLY A 54 -4.60 14.02 -17.38
C GLY A 54 -5.04 14.12 -15.93
N LEU A 55 -5.60 15.26 -15.53
CA LEU A 55 -6.10 15.50 -14.18
C LEU A 55 -7.21 14.51 -13.81
N PHE A 56 -8.21 14.35 -14.68
CA PHE A 56 -9.33 13.44 -14.44
C PHE A 56 -8.85 11.98 -14.33
N THR A 57 -8.03 11.54 -15.27
CA THR A 57 -7.50 10.17 -15.27
C THR A 57 -6.65 9.90 -14.03
N GLY A 58 -5.82 10.86 -13.62
CA GLY A 58 -5.02 10.79 -12.40
C GLY A 58 -5.86 10.64 -11.14
N ILE A 59 -6.89 11.48 -10.98
CA ILE A 59 -7.80 11.42 -9.82
C ILE A 59 -8.54 10.07 -9.77
N VAL A 60 -9.04 9.60 -10.91
CA VAL A 60 -9.75 8.31 -10.99
C VAL A 60 -8.81 7.16 -10.61
N LEU A 61 -7.61 7.12 -11.19
CA LEU A 61 -6.61 6.09 -10.87
C LEU A 61 -6.18 6.13 -9.41
N PHE A 62 -5.99 7.32 -8.84
CA PHE A 62 -5.65 7.46 -7.43
C PHE A 62 -6.77 6.94 -6.53
N ALA A 63 -8.04 7.27 -6.83
CA ALA A 63 -9.19 6.78 -6.07
C ALA A 63 -9.33 5.24 -6.16
N LEU A 64 -9.11 4.67 -7.35
CA LEU A 64 -9.10 3.21 -7.54
C LEU A 64 -7.93 2.57 -6.79
N GLY A 65 -6.73 3.14 -6.87
CA GLY A 65 -5.55 2.66 -6.13
C GLY A 65 -5.79 2.67 -4.63
N TYR A 66 -6.38 3.74 -4.09
CA TYR A 66 -6.79 3.80 -2.69
C TYR A 66 -7.78 2.69 -2.31
N TRP A 67 -8.84 2.50 -3.09
CA TRP A 67 -9.88 1.52 -2.79
C TRP A 67 -9.39 0.07 -2.88
N PHE A 68 -8.56 -0.25 -3.89
CA PHE A 68 -8.11 -1.62 -4.12
C PHE A 68 -6.86 -2.00 -3.32
N VAL A 69 -5.88 -1.09 -3.20
CA VAL A 69 -4.56 -1.41 -2.62
C VAL A 69 -4.48 -1.05 -1.16
N ILE A 70 -5.02 0.11 -0.77
CA ILE A 70 -4.78 0.70 0.55
C ILE A 70 -5.87 0.25 1.51
N ARG A 71 -7.15 0.44 1.14
CA ARG A 71 -8.28 0.02 1.98
C ARG A 71 -8.29 -1.48 2.27
N LYS A 72 -7.78 -2.31 1.35
CA LYS A 72 -7.72 -3.76 1.55
C LYS A 72 -6.78 -4.15 2.71
N GLU A 73 -5.67 -3.43 2.89
CA GLU A 73 -4.71 -3.70 3.96
C GLU A 73 -5.17 -3.20 5.33
N GLU A 74 -5.93 -2.09 5.39
CA GLU A 74 -6.54 -1.66 6.66
C GLU A 74 -7.44 -2.74 7.30
N HIS A 75 -7.95 -3.66 6.47
CA HIS A 75 -8.77 -4.79 6.92
C HIS A 75 -7.99 -6.10 7.08
N GLN A 76 -6.68 -6.14 6.80
CA GLN A 76 -5.87 -7.32 7.07
C GLN A 76 -5.47 -7.32 8.56
N PRO A 77 -5.65 -8.45 9.28
CA PRO A 77 -5.18 -8.56 10.65
C PRO A 77 -3.65 -8.44 10.69
N LEU A 78 -3.13 -7.63 11.62
CA LEU A 78 -1.70 -7.43 11.87
C LEU A 78 -0.97 -8.70 12.30
N ASN A 79 -1.71 -9.75 12.65
CA ASN A 79 -1.20 -11.02 13.08
C ASN A 79 -1.15 -12.01 11.90
N VAL A 80 0.05 -12.26 11.37
CA VAL A 80 0.31 -13.30 10.35
C VAL A 80 0.14 -14.74 10.86
N TRP A 81 -0.02 -14.91 12.18
CA TRP A 81 -0.14 -16.18 12.90
C TRP A 81 -1.53 -16.42 13.51
N GLU A 82 -2.44 -15.46 13.43
CA GLU A 82 -3.87 -15.72 13.59
C GLU A 82 -4.37 -16.21 12.24
N GLU A 83 -4.34 -17.53 12.07
CA GLU A 83 -5.09 -18.21 11.04
C GLU A 83 -6.53 -17.66 11.06
N GLY A 84 -6.90 -16.98 9.98
CA GLY A 84 -8.23 -16.39 9.84
C GLY A 84 -9.29 -17.44 10.11
N ARG A 85 -10.20 -17.14 11.04
CA ARG A 85 -11.48 -17.84 11.13
C ARG A 85 -12.42 -17.36 10.05
#